data_AF-X1S9Z3-F1
#
_entry.id   AF-X1S9Z3-F1
#
_cell.length_a   1.000
_cell.length_b   1.000
_cell.length_c   1.000
_cell.angle_alpha   90.00
_cell.angle_beta   90.00
_cell.angle_gamma   90.00
#
_symmetry.space_group_name_H-M   'P 1'
#
loop_
_entity.id
_entity.type
_entity.pdbx_description
1 polymer ?
#
loop_
_entity_poly.entity_id
_entity_poly.type
_entity_poly.pdbx_seq_one_letter_code
_entity_poly.pdbx_strand_id
1 'polypeptide(L)'
;MFKNPLLLIALTLTGLVAIWGIIDTAGLTQFSSTITGVLFTSRAWFIMLSVSLLLILCIWLAISPYGKIKLGKDDDEPEFSTVSWLTMLFAAGMGVGLLFWGTAEPLSHFNVIRNYTDTFHAAEHALFITNFHWGLHAWAIYAVTGLVMAYFSFRQGYPILVSSPMKAVFGQRTWTRSVGWLSDLLAIYAIAIGIGGSIAMGV
;
A
#
# COMPACT_ATOMS: atom_id res chain seq x y z
N MET A 1 8.76 23.78 12.59
CA MET A 1 7.97 22.52 12.59
C MET A 1 6.47 22.75 12.73
N PHE A 2 6.00 23.51 13.74
CA PHE A 2 4.56 23.72 14.02
C PHE A 2 3.80 24.71 13.12
N LYS A 3 4.33 25.10 11.94
CA LYS A 3 3.65 26.03 11.02
C LYS A 3 2.84 25.33 9.92
N ASN A 4 2.94 24.01 9.80
CA ASN A 4 2.20 23.25 8.80
C ASN A 4 0.88 22.73 9.39
N PRO A 5 -0.28 23.30 9.01
CA PRO A 5 -1.57 22.89 9.58
C PRO A 5 -1.92 21.44 9.25
N LEU A 6 -1.49 20.93 8.09
CA LEU A 6 -1.71 19.54 7.71
C LEU A 6 -0.99 18.59 8.66
N LEU A 7 0.28 18.88 8.97
CA LEU A 7 1.07 18.07 9.92
C LEU A 7 0.45 18.07 11.32
N LEU A 8 0.01 19.24 11.80
CA LEU A 8 -0.65 19.35 13.10
C LEU A 8 -1.92 18.51 13.16
N ILE A 9 -2.77 18.61 12.14
CA ILE A 9 -4.02 17.84 12.09
C ILE A 9 -3.72 16.34 12.02
N ALA A 10 -2.77 15.92 11.18
CA ALA A 10 -2.37 14.51 11.10
C ALA A 10 -1.87 13.98 12.45
N LEU A 11 -0.99 14.72 13.13
CA LEU A 11 -0.45 14.36 14.45
C LEU A 11 -1.53 14.31 15.52
N THR A 12 -2.48 15.25 15.51
CA THR A 12 -3.59 15.24 16.45
C THR A 12 -4.48 14.02 16.22
N LEU A 13 -4.83 13.71 14.98
CA LEU A 13 -5.67 12.54 14.66
C LEU A 13 -5.00 11.22 15.03
N THR A 14 -3.73 11.03 14.66
CA THR A 14 -2.99 9.80 15.01
C THR A 14 -2.75 9.71 16.51
N GLY A 15 -2.45 10.83 17.16
CA GLY A 15 -2.27 10.91 18.61
C GLY A 15 -3.54 10.56 19.40
N LEU A 16 -4.71 11.00 18.94
CA LEU A 16 -5.99 10.65 19.58
C LEU A 16 -6.26 9.14 19.51
N VAL A 17 -5.99 8.50 18.37
CA VAL A 17 -6.15 7.05 18.22
C VAL A 17 -5.16 6.31 19.12
N ALA A 18 -3.91 6.77 19.20
CA ALA A 18 -2.90 6.18 20.09
C ALA A 18 -3.29 6.31 21.57
N ILE A 19 -3.77 7.49 22.00
CA ILE A 19 -4.24 7.72 23.37
C ILE A 19 -5.44 6.82 23.69
N TRP A 20 -6.40 6.70 22.78
CA TRP A 20 -7.54 5.79 22.98
C TRP A 20 -7.06 4.34 23.13
N GLY A 21 -6.14 3.89 22.28
CA GLY A 21 -5.56 2.55 22.39
C GLY A 21 -4.82 2.28 23.70
N ILE A 22 -4.26 3.30 24.35
CA ILE A 22 -3.62 3.16 25.67
C ILE A 22 -4.65 3.09 26.80
N ILE A 23 -5.72 3.87 26.71
CA ILE A 23 -6.73 3.99 27.78
C ILE A 23 -7.72 2.81 27.73
N ASP A 24 -8.16 2.41 26.54
CA ASP A 24 -9.20 1.40 26.33
C ASP A 24 -8.90 0.54 25.09
N THR A 25 -8.02 -0.43 25.29
CA THR A 25 -7.64 -1.42 24.27
C THR A 25 -8.82 -2.25 23.78
N ALA A 26 -9.72 -2.63 24.69
CA ALA A 26 -10.87 -3.48 24.39
C ALA A 26 -11.89 -2.75 23.51
N GLY A 27 -12.23 -1.51 23.85
CA GLY A 27 -13.14 -0.69 23.05
C GLY A 27 -12.59 -0.39 21.65
N LEU A 28 -11.31 -0.02 21.55
CA LEU A 28 -10.68 0.20 20.25
C LEU A 28 -10.66 -1.08 19.39
N THR A 29 -10.39 -2.23 20.00
CA THR A 29 -10.41 -3.54 19.32
C THR A 29 -11.81 -3.88 18.82
N GLN A 30 -12.82 -3.72 19.65
CA GLN A 30 -14.21 -4.00 19.29
C GLN A 30 -14.70 -3.07 18.17
N PHE A 31 -14.38 -1.78 18.26
CA PHE A 31 -14.70 -0.79 17.24
C PHE A 31 -14.04 -1.13 15.89
N SER A 32 -12.74 -1.40 15.91
CA SER A 32 -11.96 -1.74 14.71
C SER A 32 -12.46 -3.04 14.07
N SER A 33 -12.77 -4.06 14.87
CA SER A 33 -13.30 -5.34 14.40
C SER A 33 -14.67 -5.18 13.75
N THR A 34 -15.55 -4.37 14.35
CA THR A 34 -16.89 -4.10 13.81
C THR A 34 -16.80 -3.42 12.44
N ILE A 35 -16.00 -2.35 12.33
CA ILE A 35 -15.83 -1.63 11.06
C ILE A 35 -15.21 -2.53 10.00
N THR A 36 -14.18 -3.29 10.37
CA THR A 36 -13.50 -4.21 9.45
C THR A 36 -14.47 -5.29 8.94
N GLY A 37 -15.29 -5.86 9.83
CA GLY A 37 -16.31 -6.84 9.45
C GLY A 37 -17.37 -6.28 8.49
N VAL A 38 -17.87 -5.06 8.75
CA VAL A 38 -18.82 -4.39 7.85
C VAL A 38 -18.20 -4.12 6.48
N LEU A 39 -16.95 -3.65 6.44
CA LEU A 39 -16.24 -3.37 5.19
C LEU A 39 -16.00 -4.63 4.38
N PHE A 40 -15.54 -5.73 4.98
CA PHE A 40 -15.33 -6.97 4.23
C PHE A 40 -16.65 -7.61 3.76
N THR A 41 -17.71 -7.54 4.56
CA THR A 41 -19.02 -8.07 4.15
C THR A 41 -19.60 -7.32 2.94
N SER A 42 -19.43 -6.00 2.89
CA SER A 42 -20.07 -5.16 1.86
C SER A 42 -19.16 -4.77 0.69
N ARG A 43 -17.84 -4.71 0.88
CA ARG A 43 -16.88 -4.10 -0.06
C ARG A 43 -15.67 -4.98 -0.39
N ALA A 44 -15.59 -6.22 0.07
CA ALA A 44 -14.46 -7.11 -0.27
C ALA A 44 -14.29 -7.27 -1.80
N TRP A 45 -15.40 -7.44 -2.53
CA TRP A 45 -15.38 -7.56 -3.99
C TRP A 45 -14.74 -6.34 -4.67
N PHE A 46 -15.00 -5.14 -4.15
CA PHE A 46 -14.47 -3.89 -4.70
C PHE A 46 -12.96 -3.79 -4.47
N ILE A 47 -12.48 -4.22 -3.31
CA ILE A 47 -11.03 -4.26 -3.01
C ILE A 47 -10.34 -5.24 -3.96
N MET A 48 -10.86 -6.47 -4.07
CA MET A 48 -10.30 -7.50 -4.95
C MET A 48 -10.26 -7.06 -6.42
N LEU A 49 -11.35 -6.46 -6.90
CA LEU A 49 -11.43 -5.95 -8.26
C LEU A 49 -10.44 -4.79 -8.48
N SER A 50 -10.34 -3.86 -7.52
CA SER A 50 -9.43 -2.72 -7.63
C SER A 50 -7.98 -3.16 -7.73
N VAL A 51 -7.53 -4.08 -6.89
CA VAL A 51 -6.14 -4.59 -6.93
C VAL A 51 -5.88 -5.37 -8.23
N SER A 52 -6.85 -6.15 -8.69
CA SER A 52 -6.75 -6.86 -9.98
C SER A 52 -6.62 -5.88 -11.16
N LEU A 53 -7.38 -4.78 -11.15
CA LEU A 53 -7.30 -3.73 -12.16
C LEU A 53 -5.94 -3.02 -12.13
N LEU A 54 -5.37 -2.77 -10.95
CA LEU A 54 -4.02 -2.21 -10.83
C LEU A 54 -2.95 -3.14 -11.42
N LEU A 55 -3.08 -4.45 -11.21
CA LEU A 55 -2.19 -5.43 -11.82
C LEU A 55 -2.30 -5.43 -13.35
N ILE A 56 -3.53 -5.44 -13.88
CA ILE A 56 -3.77 -5.34 -15.33
C ILE A 56 -3.18 -4.04 -15.88
N LEU A 57 -3.35 -2.92 -15.16
CA LEU A 57 -2.78 -1.63 -15.54
C LEU A 57 -1.25 -1.68 -15.58
N CYS A 58 -0.58 -2.28 -14.59
CA CYS A 58 0.87 -2.46 -14.60
C CYS A 58 1.34 -3.25 -15.83
N ILE A 59 0.69 -4.38 -16.10
CA ILE A 59 1.03 -5.24 -17.25
C ILE A 59 0.83 -4.46 -18.55
N TRP A 60 -0.32 -3.79 -18.69
CA TRP A 60 -0.62 -2.99 -19.87
C TRP A 60 0.39 -1.86 -20.06
N LEU A 61 0.73 -1.10 -19.02
CA LEU A 61 1.73 -0.03 -19.11
C LEU A 61 3.10 -0.57 -19.53
N ALA A 62 3.52 -1.71 -18.97
CA ALA A 62 4.82 -2.33 -19.28
C ALA A 62 4.95 -2.76 -20.75
N ILE A 63 3.87 -3.28 -21.36
CA ILE A 63 3.88 -3.71 -22.78
C ILE A 63 3.51 -2.58 -23.75
N SER A 64 2.82 -1.55 -23.28
CA SER A 64 2.37 -0.43 -24.10
C SER A 64 3.55 0.49 -24.50
N PRO A 65 3.36 1.39 -25.48
CA PRO A 65 4.34 2.43 -25.80
C PRO A 65 4.70 3.33 -24.61
N TYR A 66 3.82 3.45 -23.61
CA TYR A 66 4.06 4.26 -22.41
C TYR A 66 5.17 3.70 -21.52
N GLY A 67 5.42 2.38 -21.57
CA GLY A 67 6.53 1.75 -20.84
C GLY A 67 7.92 2.20 -21.32
N LYS A 68 8.01 2.88 -22.47
CA LYS A 68 9.26 3.43 -23.00
C LYS A 68 9.59 4.83 -22.45
N ILE A 69 8.65 5.45 -21.71
CA ILE A 69 8.85 6.79 -21.16
C ILE A 69 9.83 6.71 -20.00
N LYS A 70 10.94 7.48 -20.09
CA LYS A 70 11.88 7.64 -18.98
C LYS A 70 11.24 8.41 -17.82
N LEU A 71 11.45 7.91 -16.59
CA LEU A 71 11.02 8.58 -15.36
C LEU A 71 12.03 9.65 -14.93
N GLY A 72 12.16 10.66 -15.77
CA GLY A 72 13.16 11.74 -15.70
C GLY A 72 13.14 12.51 -17.01
N LYS A 73 14.11 13.39 -17.24
CA LYS A 73 14.31 14.04 -18.54
C LYS A 73 14.73 13.03 -19.60
N ASP A 74 14.67 13.44 -20.88
CA ASP A 74 14.99 12.54 -21.99
C ASP A 74 16.47 12.15 -22.03
N ASP A 75 17.33 13.05 -21.54
CA ASP A 75 18.79 12.89 -21.41
C ASP A 75 19.23 12.27 -20.08
N ASP A 76 18.31 12.05 -19.12
CA ASP A 76 18.67 11.44 -17.84
C ASP A 76 19.07 9.95 -18.02
N GLU A 77 20.05 9.54 -17.21
CA GLU A 77 20.52 8.16 -17.07
C GLU A 77 20.21 7.63 -15.65
N PRO A 78 20.03 6.31 -15.46
CA PRO A 78 19.79 5.74 -14.14
C PRO A 78 20.94 6.04 -13.17
N GLU A 79 20.61 6.60 -12.00
CA GLU A 79 21.59 6.89 -10.94
C GLU A 79 22.23 5.63 -10.34
N PHE A 80 21.52 4.49 -10.41
CA PHE A 80 21.95 3.21 -9.87
C PHE A 80 22.05 2.17 -10.98
N SER A 81 23.04 1.28 -10.88
CA SER A 81 23.12 0.11 -11.75
C SER A 81 21.92 -0.82 -11.54
N THR A 82 21.53 -1.57 -12.57
CA THR A 82 20.38 -2.48 -12.50
C THR A 82 20.46 -3.48 -11.34
N VAL A 83 21.66 -3.99 -11.04
CA VAL A 83 21.87 -4.93 -9.91
C VAL A 83 21.67 -4.23 -8.57
N SER A 84 22.17 -3.00 -8.42
CA SER A 84 21.97 -2.21 -7.21
C SER A 84 20.48 -1.88 -7.02
N TRP A 85 19.81 -1.46 -8.09
CA TRP A 85 18.37 -1.18 -8.08
C TRP A 85 17.52 -2.39 -7.69
N LEU A 86 17.79 -3.56 -8.27
CA LEU A 86 17.10 -4.81 -7.91
C LEU A 86 17.35 -5.18 -6.43
N THR A 87 18.59 -5.02 -5.95
CA THR A 87 18.93 -5.29 -4.55
C THR A 87 18.16 -4.35 -3.60
N MET A 88 18.05 -3.06 -3.94
CA MET A 88 17.24 -2.11 -3.16
C MET A 88 15.76 -2.48 -3.13
N LEU A 89 15.21 -2.98 -4.25
CA LEU A 89 13.82 -3.44 -4.32
C LEU A 89 13.57 -4.62 -3.36
N PHE A 90 14.48 -5.60 -3.32
CA PHE A 90 14.39 -6.72 -2.37
C PHE A 90 14.53 -6.25 -0.92
N ALA A 91 15.50 -5.37 -0.64
CA ALA A 91 15.70 -4.83 0.70
C ALA A 91 14.47 -4.05 1.21
N ALA A 92 13.82 -3.28 0.33
CA ALA A 92 12.60 -2.54 0.68
C ALA A 92 11.36 -3.45 0.82
N GLY A 93 11.30 -4.54 0.05
CA GLY A 93 10.16 -5.47 0.05
C GLY A 93 10.16 -6.48 1.19
N MET A 94 11.33 -6.85 1.71
CA MET A 94 11.45 -7.83 2.81
C MET A 94 11.18 -7.18 4.17
N GLY A 95 9.90 -6.96 4.49
CA GLY A 95 9.47 -6.42 5.78
C GLY A 95 9.17 -7.48 6.85
N VAL A 96 8.87 -7.02 8.07
CA VAL A 96 8.40 -7.83 9.22
C VAL A 96 7.23 -8.74 8.83
N GLY A 97 6.38 -8.29 7.91
CA GLY A 97 5.27 -9.07 7.40
C GLY A 97 5.67 -10.44 6.85
N LEU A 98 6.78 -10.56 6.10
CA LEU A 98 7.25 -11.86 5.59
C LEU A 98 7.79 -12.76 6.69
N LEU A 99 8.43 -12.19 7.73
CA LEU A 99 8.92 -12.97 8.86
C LEU A 99 7.77 -13.56 9.67
N PHE A 100 6.73 -12.77 9.91
CA PHE A 100 5.56 -13.20 10.68
C PHE A 100 4.62 -14.09 9.85
N TRP A 101 4.13 -13.58 8.72
CA TRP A 101 3.11 -14.25 7.90
C TRP A 101 3.67 -15.32 6.98
N GLY A 102 4.98 -15.31 6.68
CA GLY A 102 5.59 -16.31 5.80
C GLY A 102 5.41 -17.75 6.30
N THR A 103 5.33 -17.94 7.62
CA THR A 103 4.98 -19.25 8.21
C THR A 103 3.52 -19.31 8.67
N ALA A 104 3.01 -18.24 9.29
CA ALA A 104 1.70 -18.25 9.92
C ALA A 104 0.55 -18.37 8.90
N GLU A 105 0.66 -17.71 7.75
CA GLU A 105 -0.39 -17.67 6.74
C GLU A 105 -0.63 -19.02 6.02
N PRO A 106 0.39 -19.71 5.48
CA PRO A 106 0.14 -21.00 4.83
C PRO A 106 -0.36 -22.05 5.83
N LEU A 107 0.09 -22.01 7.09
CA LEU A 107 -0.42 -22.90 8.13
C LEU A 107 -1.87 -22.61 8.50
N SER A 108 -2.27 -21.33 8.55
CA SER A 108 -3.65 -20.95 8.86
C SER A 108 -4.59 -21.36 7.72
N HIS A 109 -4.21 -21.13 6.46
CA HIS A 109 -4.96 -21.63 5.30
C HIS A 109 -5.07 -23.15 5.30
N PHE A 110 -3.95 -23.85 5.52
CA PHE A 110 -3.92 -25.31 5.55
C PHE A 110 -4.88 -25.88 6.61
N ASN A 111 -4.90 -25.30 7.81
CA ASN A 111 -5.74 -25.78 8.90
C ASN A 111 -7.24 -25.67 8.61
N VAL A 112 -7.63 -24.69 7.79
CA VAL A 112 -9.01 -24.55 7.32
C VAL A 112 -9.30 -25.52 6.16
N ILE A 113 -8.43 -25.55 5.15
CA ILE A 113 -8.65 -26.26 3.88
C ILE A 113 -8.61 -27.78 4.06
N ARG A 114 -7.78 -28.31 4.98
CA ARG A 114 -7.68 -29.75 5.27
C ARG A 114 -8.99 -30.41 5.72
N ASN A 115 -10.01 -29.62 6.07
CA ASN A 115 -11.33 -30.14 6.41
C ASN A 115 -12.18 -30.46 5.18
N TYR A 116 -11.75 -30.03 3.98
CA TYR A 116 -12.51 -30.12 2.74
C TYR A 116 -11.81 -30.93 1.64
N THR A 117 -10.54 -31.30 1.82
CA THR A 117 -9.74 -32.08 0.85
C THR A 117 -8.64 -32.87 1.55
N ASP A 118 -7.96 -33.78 0.86
CA ASP A 118 -6.83 -34.52 1.41
C ASP A 118 -5.63 -33.61 1.75
N THR A 119 -4.76 -34.13 2.61
CA THR A 119 -3.60 -33.41 3.15
C THR A 119 -2.69 -32.84 2.07
N PHE A 120 -2.49 -33.55 0.96
CA PHE A 120 -1.57 -33.12 -0.09
C PHE A 120 -2.14 -31.90 -0.84
N HIS A 121 -3.37 -32.01 -1.33
CA HIS A 121 -4.04 -30.89 -2.01
C HIS A 121 -4.30 -29.70 -1.07
N ALA A 122 -4.57 -29.96 0.22
CA ALA A 122 -4.72 -28.89 1.20
C ALA A 122 -3.44 -28.06 1.37
N ALA A 123 -2.27 -28.72 1.38
CA ALA A 123 -0.98 -28.03 1.46
C ALA A 123 -0.68 -27.24 0.18
N GLU A 124 -0.97 -27.81 -0.98
CA GLU A 124 -0.82 -27.13 -2.27
C GLU A 124 -1.68 -25.86 -2.35
N HIS A 125 -2.98 -25.96 -2.03
CA HIS A 125 -3.89 -24.82 -2.06
C HIS A 125 -3.53 -23.74 -1.04
N ALA A 126 -3.09 -24.13 0.17
CA ALA A 126 -2.66 -23.19 1.19
C ALA A 126 -1.48 -22.33 0.71
N LEU A 127 -0.46 -22.97 0.13
CA LEU A 127 0.70 -22.27 -0.45
C LEU A 127 0.30 -21.42 -1.65
N PHE A 128 -0.59 -21.91 -2.51
CA PHE A 128 -1.08 -21.15 -3.66
C PHE A 128 -1.74 -19.83 -3.24
N ILE A 129 -2.63 -19.87 -2.23
CA ILE A 129 -3.34 -18.68 -1.75
C ILE A 129 -2.35 -17.70 -1.09
N THR A 130 -1.43 -18.18 -0.27
CA THR A 130 -0.39 -17.33 0.33
C THR A 130 0.48 -16.68 -0.75
N ASN A 131 0.91 -17.43 -1.77
CA ASN A 131 1.67 -16.87 -2.88
C ASN A 131 0.83 -15.85 -3.69
N PHE A 132 -0.48 -16.04 -3.80
CA PHE A 132 -1.37 -15.06 -4.42
C PHE A 132 -1.40 -13.73 -3.64
N HIS A 133 -1.44 -13.77 -2.31
CA HIS A 133 -1.43 -12.57 -1.46
C HIS A 133 -0.10 -11.82 -1.51
N TRP A 134 1.03 -12.53 -1.51
CA TRP A 134 2.38 -11.93 -1.51
C TRP A 134 2.99 -11.74 -2.90
N GLY A 135 2.28 -12.19 -3.93
CA GLY A 135 2.69 -12.14 -5.32
C GLY A 135 2.31 -10.83 -6.00
N LEU A 136 2.07 -10.92 -7.31
CA LEU A 136 1.95 -9.77 -8.21
C LEU A 136 0.88 -8.73 -7.79
N HIS A 137 -0.20 -9.15 -7.14
CA HIS A 137 -1.27 -8.26 -6.70
C HIS A 137 -0.80 -7.21 -5.68
N ALA A 138 -0.04 -7.62 -4.66
CA ALA A 138 0.51 -6.70 -3.68
C ALA A 138 1.52 -5.74 -4.32
N TRP A 139 2.41 -6.27 -5.17
CA TRP A 139 3.43 -5.47 -5.86
C TRP A 139 2.84 -4.49 -6.87
N ALA A 140 1.70 -4.79 -7.48
CA ALA A 140 1.03 -3.88 -8.41
C ALA A 140 0.60 -2.57 -7.73
N ILE A 141 0.15 -2.63 -6.47
CA ILE A 141 -0.23 -1.43 -5.70
C ILE A 141 0.99 -0.52 -5.53
N TYR A 142 2.14 -1.09 -5.14
CA TYR A 142 3.40 -0.36 -4.98
C TYR A 142 3.91 0.18 -6.32
N ALA A 143 3.86 -0.63 -7.37
CA ALA A 143 4.32 -0.26 -8.70
C ALA A 143 3.52 0.91 -9.27
N VAL A 144 2.18 0.88 -9.22
CA VAL A 144 1.34 2.00 -9.68
C VAL A 144 1.59 3.25 -8.84
N THR A 145 1.61 3.12 -7.51
CA THR A 145 1.82 4.27 -6.62
C THR A 145 3.19 4.90 -6.85
N GLY A 146 4.24 4.07 -6.89
CA GLY A 146 5.61 4.50 -7.17
C GLY A 146 5.74 5.13 -8.55
N LEU A 147 5.12 4.55 -9.58
CA LEU A 147 5.11 5.09 -10.94
C LEU A 147 4.46 6.47 -11.01
N VAL A 148 3.29 6.64 -10.39
CA VAL A 148 2.59 7.93 -10.33
C VAL A 148 3.47 8.97 -9.66
N MET A 149 4.02 8.65 -8.48
CA MET A 149 4.89 9.58 -7.76
C MET A 149 6.13 9.94 -8.56
N ALA A 150 6.84 8.94 -9.10
CA ALA A 150 8.06 9.12 -9.88
C ALA A 150 7.82 9.92 -11.17
N TYR A 151 6.73 9.65 -11.89
CA TYR A 151 6.39 10.38 -13.10
C TYR A 151 6.13 11.86 -12.79
N PHE A 152 5.26 12.16 -11.84
CA PHE A 152 4.94 13.56 -11.56
C PHE A 152 6.11 14.32 -10.89
N SER A 153 6.95 13.65 -10.09
CA SER A 153 8.12 14.29 -9.50
C SER A 153 9.28 14.44 -10.48
N PHE A 154 9.76 13.35 -11.06
CA PHE A 154 11.00 13.35 -11.83
C PHE A 154 10.79 13.79 -13.29
N ARG A 155 9.66 13.42 -13.92
CA ARG A 155 9.36 13.83 -15.31
C ARG A 155 8.72 15.21 -15.38
N GLN A 156 7.78 15.52 -14.48
CA GLN A 156 6.98 16.75 -14.53
C GLN A 156 7.44 17.83 -13.53
N GLY A 157 8.40 17.54 -12.65
CA GLY A 157 8.98 18.52 -11.73
C GLY A 157 8.05 18.96 -10.59
N TYR A 158 6.99 18.20 -10.28
CA TYR A 158 6.13 18.50 -9.15
C TYR A 158 6.75 18.04 -7.82
N PRO A 159 6.37 18.64 -6.68
CA PRO A 159 6.77 18.15 -5.37
C PRO A 159 6.37 16.68 -5.15
N ILE A 160 7.13 15.94 -4.36
CA ILE A 160 6.81 14.55 -3.97
C ILE A 160 5.68 14.57 -2.92
N LEU A 161 4.45 14.81 -3.38
CA LEU A 161 3.22 14.81 -2.59
C LEU A 161 2.17 13.95 -3.29
N VAL A 162 1.33 13.26 -2.52
CA VAL A 162 0.23 12.44 -3.06
C VAL A 162 -0.79 13.32 -3.81
N SER A 163 -0.89 14.59 -3.44
CA SER A 163 -1.71 15.59 -4.13
C SER A 163 -1.16 16.11 -5.45
N SER A 164 0.12 15.88 -5.75
CA SER A 164 0.79 16.43 -6.93
C SER A 164 0.18 15.98 -8.26
N PRO A 165 -0.13 14.68 -8.48
CA PRO A 165 -0.81 14.22 -9.70
C PRO A 165 -2.13 14.96 -9.95
N MET A 166 -2.93 15.17 -8.90
CA MET A 166 -4.21 15.87 -9.02
C MET A 166 -4.02 17.32 -9.44
N LYS A 167 -3.04 18.02 -8.84
CA LYS A 167 -2.72 19.40 -9.17
C LYS A 167 -2.17 19.53 -10.59
N ALA A 168 -1.39 18.54 -11.04
CA ALA A 168 -0.83 18.50 -12.38
C ALA A 168 -1.90 18.29 -13.46
N VAL A 169 -2.85 17.37 -13.23
CA VAL A 169 -3.90 17.04 -14.21
C VAL A 169 -5.05 18.05 -14.22
N PHE A 170 -5.51 18.49 -13.04
CA PHE A 170 -6.72 19.30 -12.91
C PHE A 170 -6.46 20.79 -12.58
N GLY A 171 -5.19 21.18 -12.46
CA GLY A 171 -4.79 22.54 -12.11
C GLY A 171 -5.15 22.93 -10.67
N GLN A 172 -5.06 24.22 -10.36
CA GLN A 172 -5.24 24.75 -9.00
C GLN A 172 -6.67 25.20 -8.69
N ARG A 173 -7.68 24.41 -9.08
CA ARG A 173 -9.08 24.70 -8.74
C ARG A 173 -9.32 24.46 -7.24
N THR A 174 -10.34 25.11 -6.68
CA THR A 174 -10.69 24.97 -5.26
C THR A 174 -10.92 23.51 -4.86
N TRP A 175 -11.68 22.75 -5.67
CA TRP A 175 -11.91 21.33 -5.40
C TRP A 175 -10.61 20.51 -5.45
N THR A 176 -9.72 20.77 -6.42
CA THR A 176 -8.43 20.07 -6.53
C THR A 176 -7.55 20.34 -5.31
N ARG A 177 -7.58 21.57 -4.77
CA ARG A 177 -6.85 21.94 -3.54
C ARG A 177 -7.43 21.20 -2.33
N SER A 178 -8.75 21.14 -2.18
CA SER A 178 -9.40 20.44 -1.07
C SER A 178 -9.17 18.94 -1.11
N VAL A 179 -9.38 18.30 -2.26
CA VAL A 179 -9.15 16.84 -2.39
C VAL A 179 -7.67 16.52 -2.27
N GLY A 180 -6.79 17.32 -2.87
CA GLY A 180 -5.34 17.14 -2.71
C GLY A 180 -4.89 17.24 -1.26
N TRP A 181 -5.37 18.25 -0.51
CA TRP A 181 -5.07 18.36 0.92
C TRP A 181 -5.56 17.14 1.71
N LEU A 182 -6.76 16.65 1.41
CA LEU A 182 -7.31 15.44 2.04
C LEU A 182 -6.48 14.20 1.67
N SER A 183 -6.06 14.04 0.43
CA SER A 183 -5.20 12.93 -0.02
C SER A 183 -3.86 12.92 0.70
N ASP A 184 -3.22 14.08 0.84
CA ASP A 184 -1.97 14.21 1.60
C ASP A 184 -2.16 13.86 3.08
N LEU A 185 -3.26 14.30 3.70
CA LEU A 185 -3.62 13.96 5.09
C LEU A 185 -3.83 12.44 5.26
N LEU A 186 -4.63 11.83 4.37
CA LEU A 186 -4.91 10.40 4.39
C LEU A 186 -3.66 9.57 4.15
N ALA A 187 -2.74 10.04 3.32
CA ALA A 187 -1.45 9.37 3.10
C ALA A 187 -0.61 9.33 4.37
N ILE A 188 -0.48 10.46 5.09
CA ILE A 188 0.25 10.48 6.37
C ILE A 188 -0.41 9.54 7.38
N TYR A 189 -1.73 9.57 7.47
CA TYR A 189 -2.47 8.71 8.38
C TYR A 189 -2.30 7.21 8.03
N ALA A 190 -2.43 6.85 6.76
CA ALA A 190 -2.26 5.47 6.28
C ALA A 190 -0.85 4.95 6.56
N ILE A 191 0.19 5.76 6.33
CA ILE A 191 1.58 5.41 6.63
C ILE A 191 1.77 5.22 8.14
N ALA A 192 1.26 6.14 8.97
CA ALA A 192 1.41 6.06 10.43
C ALA A 192 0.77 4.79 11.01
N ILE A 193 -0.47 4.49 10.63
CA ILE A 193 -1.18 3.28 11.09
C ILE A 193 -0.54 2.01 10.52
N GLY A 194 -0.14 2.02 9.25
CA GLY A 194 0.50 0.87 8.61
C GLY A 194 1.86 0.50 9.22
N ILE A 195 2.69 1.50 9.52
CA ILE A 195 3.95 1.32 10.23
C ILE A 195 3.68 0.81 11.66
N GLY A 196 2.70 1.39 12.36
CA GLY A 196 2.32 0.94 13.70
C GLY A 196 1.97 -0.55 13.76
N GLY A 197 1.14 -1.03 12.83
CA GLY A 197 0.79 -2.45 12.73
C GLY A 197 2.00 -3.34 12.38
N SER A 198 2.89 -2.86 11.51
CA SER A 198 4.11 -3.60 11.14
C SER A 198 5.08 -3.73 12.32
N ILE A 199 5.24 -2.68 13.12
CA ILE A 199 6.06 -2.69 14.34
C ILE A 199 5.44 -3.64 15.37
N ALA A 200 4.12 -3.61 15.55
CA ALA A 200 3.42 -4.48 16.50
C ALA A 200 3.59 -5.97 16.18
N MET A 201 3.71 -6.36 14.91
CA MET A 201 4.02 -7.76 14.52
C MET A 201 5.48 -8.15 14.78
N GLY A 202 6.38 -7.17 14.91
CA GLY A 202 7.83 -7.38 15.05
C GLY A 202 8.33 -7.38 16.49
N VAL A 203 7.47 -7.12 17.46
CA VAL A 203 7.74 -7.11 18.92
C VAL A 203 7.00 -8.27 19.55
#